data_AF-A0AAV4NX81-F1
#
_entry.id   AF-A0AAV4NX81-F1
#
_cell.length_a   1.000
_cell.length_b   1.000
_cell.length_c   1.000
_cell.angle_alpha   90.00
_cell.angle_beta   90.00
_cell.angle_gamma   90.00
#
_symmetry.space_group_name_H-M   'P 1'
#
loop_
_entity.id
_entity.type
_entity.pdbx_description
1 polymer ?
#
loop_
_entity_poly.entity_id
_entity_poly.type
_entity_poly.pdbx_seq_one_letter_code
_entity_poly.pdbx_strand_id
1 'polypeptide(L)'
;MVININLLDSNVLKKVPVQVSVRNCEIKQEFHVTIPQFIVISITIGIIALISAGTAIDSYISRNASSSSDMGRIPQSLLAFSLTMNLKKLMKSSRRNSSLGAVNGVRCLSLLWIVLAHTYGFGHRQGLARLSHAKTYMDDIFFQIITNSWVSVDTFFMLGGLLVATSNLKIMESTGGKINYFSRLVHRVWRLIPPLAATVGIMFILPLIGSGPLWADMAGQKVLNCERNWWQVLLPINTWVDFSSMCLLHTWYVASDIHFYCVAPLVLGVLYRWPAAGFALLFFITAICAMVIGLLTIIYNLPPTVIFFSPDIALTKRTANLVYFRPYPHLGAYCVGLVLGYLLWKYHKWTLSKMCQTVGWATSATSCLAVLFATYSWSRGTSADPVEGVLYAVLHRTVWAAGVAWITEFVGILMITLVLSILFHLAFEAPFLKLEQIWFPESSKPTEVKKPLDNTHAT
;
A
#
# COMPACT_ATOMS: atom_id res chain seq x y z
N MET A 1 29.70 -7.59 -7.61
CA MET A 1 28.88 -8.77 -7.94
C MET A 1 28.83 -9.65 -6.69
N VAL A 2 27.69 -9.71 -5.99
CA VAL A 2 27.55 -10.62 -4.84
C VAL A 2 27.13 -11.97 -5.40
N ILE A 3 28.10 -12.84 -5.61
CA ILE A 3 27.85 -14.20 -6.10
C ILE A 3 27.31 -15.00 -4.91
N ASN A 4 26.07 -15.48 -5.01
CA ASN A 4 25.51 -16.39 -4.03
C ASN A 4 26.16 -17.77 -4.24
N ILE A 5 27.04 -18.16 -3.31
CA ILE A 5 27.81 -19.41 -3.37
C ILE A 5 26.91 -20.64 -3.44
N ASN A 6 25.66 -20.55 -2.96
CA ASN A 6 24.70 -21.66 -3.02
C ASN A 6 24.07 -21.88 -4.41
N LEU A 7 24.29 -20.97 -5.38
CA LEU A 7 23.84 -21.11 -6.77
C LEU A 7 24.89 -21.71 -7.70
N LEU A 8 26.13 -21.84 -7.24
CA LEU A 8 27.17 -22.50 -8.01
C LEU A 8 27.17 -23.98 -7.64
N ASP A 9 26.99 -24.84 -8.64
CA ASP A 9 27.21 -26.27 -8.47
C ASP A 9 28.61 -26.49 -7.84
N SER A 10 28.69 -27.40 -6.87
CA SER A 10 29.91 -27.73 -6.12
C SER A 10 31.09 -28.07 -7.06
N ASN A 11 30.81 -28.54 -8.27
CA ASN A 11 31.79 -28.83 -9.31
C ASN A 11 32.35 -27.58 -10.01
N VAL A 12 31.59 -26.49 -10.07
CA VAL A 12 32.02 -25.20 -10.66
C VAL A 12 32.87 -24.42 -9.65
N LEU A 13 32.48 -24.43 -8.37
CA LEU A 13 33.25 -23.80 -7.29
C LEU A 13 34.66 -24.39 -7.11
N LYS A 14 34.85 -25.68 -7.43
CA LYS A 14 36.17 -26.33 -7.39
C LYS A 14 37.09 -25.92 -8.53
N LYS A 15 36.56 -25.42 -9.65
CA LYS A 15 37.32 -25.10 -10.87
C LYS A 15 37.63 -23.62 -11.05
N VAL A 16 36.96 -22.74 -10.30
CA VAL A 16 37.18 -21.29 -10.34
C VAL A 16 37.68 -20.85 -8.98
N PRO A 17 38.87 -20.21 -8.86
CA PRO A 17 39.33 -19.66 -7.59
C PRO A 17 38.43 -18.48 -7.20
N VAL A 18 37.35 -18.76 -6.47
CA VAL A 18 36.47 -17.73 -5.92
C VAL A 18 37.08 -17.26 -4.60
N GLN A 19 37.58 -16.03 -4.54
CA GLN A 19 37.91 -15.39 -3.26
C GLN A 19 36.62 -15.11 -2.50
N VAL A 20 36.34 -15.92 -1.49
CA VAL A 20 35.20 -15.71 -0.59
C VAL A 20 35.62 -14.74 0.52
N SER A 21 35.07 -13.53 0.48
CA SER A 21 35.18 -12.54 1.55
C SER A 21 33.95 -12.64 2.43
N VAL A 22 34.15 -12.89 3.72
CA VAL A 22 33.10 -12.72 4.73
C VAL A 22 32.89 -11.22 4.90
N ARG A 23 31.68 -10.74 4.59
CA ARG A 23 31.39 -9.30 4.57
C ARG A 23 31.30 -8.73 5.98
N ASN A 24 30.53 -9.38 6.85
CA ASN A 24 30.31 -9.00 8.25
C ASN A 24 30.33 -10.26 9.13
N CYS A 25 30.89 -10.15 10.35
CA CYS A 25 30.78 -11.14 11.40
C CYS A 25 30.03 -10.48 12.58
N GLU A 26 28.80 -10.92 12.82
CA GLU A 26 27.96 -10.37 13.90
C GLU A 26 28.23 -11.13 15.20
N ILE A 27 28.77 -10.42 16.18
CA ILE A 27 29.00 -10.93 17.54
C ILE A 27 28.00 -10.21 18.44
N LYS A 28 27.47 -10.88 19.46
CA LYS A 28 26.56 -10.25 20.43
C LYS A 28 27.34 -9.19 21.22
N GLN A 29 27.24 -7.93 20.82
CA GLN A 29 27.84 -6.79 21.52
C GLN A 29 26.93 -6.30 22.65
N GLU A 30 27.52 -5.69 23.67
CA GLU A 30 26.75 -4.97 24.69
C GLU A 30 26.16 -3.70 24.06
N PHE A 31 24.83 -3.59 24.07
CA PHE A 31 24.14 -2.45 23.49
C PHE A 31 24.16 -1.27 24.44
N HIS A 32 24.77 -0.17 24.02
CA HIS A 32 24.60 1.12 24.68
C HIS A 32 23.40 1.85 24.12
N VAL A 33 22.48 2.26 24.99
CA VAL A 33 21.30 3.04 24.61
C VAL A 33 21.75 4.44 24.23
N THR A 34 21.48 4.82 22.98
CA THR A 34 21.76 6.18 22.49
C THR A 34 20.76 7.19 23.06
N ILE A 35 21.12 8.48 23.08
CA ILE A 35 20.22 9.55 23.56
C ILE A 35 18.86 9.54 22.84
N PRO A 36 18.78 9.44 21.49
CA PRO A 36 17.49 9.37 20.80
C PRO A 36 16.63 8.16 21.23
N GLN A 37 17.27 7.00 21.44
CA GLN A 37 16.58 5.81 21.91
C GLN A 37 16.04 5.98 23.32
N PHE A 38 16.84 6.57 24.22
CA PHE A 38 16.40 6.87 25.58
C PHE A 38 15.17 7.78 25.58
N ILE A 39 15.19 8.86 24.79
CA ILE A 39 14.05 9.79 24.65
C ILE A 39 12.79 9.04 24.17
N VAL A 40 12.91 8.23 23.11
CA VAL A 40 11.78 7.49 22.55
C VAL A 40 11.23 6.46 23.55
N ILE A 41 12.09 5.78 24.30
CA ILE A 41 11.70 4.86 25.37
C ILE A 41 10.94 5.61 26.47
N SER A 42 11.46 6.74 26.95
CA SER A 42 10.79 7.56 27.97
C SER A 42 9.41 8.04 27.51
N ILE A 43 9.28 8.50 26.26
CA ILE A 43 7.99 8.91 25.67
C ILE A 43 7.03 7.72 25.62
N THR A 44 7.51 6.55 25.19
CA THR A 44 6.69 5.34 25.08
C THR A 44 6.17 4.90 26.46
N ILE A 45 7.03 4.92 27.49
CA ILE A 45 6.64 4.65 28.88
C ILE A 45 5.60 5.66 29.36
N GLY A 46 5.79 6.96 29.07
CA GLY A 46 4.82 8.01 29.40
C GLY A 46 3.45 7.78 28.77
N ILE A 47 3.39 7.36 27.51
CA ILE A 47 2.14 7.01 26.82
C ILE A 47 1.47 5.79 27.47
N ILE A 48 2.24 4.75 27.81
CA ILE A 48 1.71 3.56 28.51
C ILE A 48 1.14 3.96 29.87
N ALA A 49 1.81 4.86 30.61
CA ALA A 49 1.31 5.37 31.88
C ALA A 49 -0.02 6.14 31.72
N LEU A 50 -0.13 7.00 30.69
CA LEU A 50 -1.37 7.71 30.37
C LEU A 50 -2.53 6.76 30.02
N ILE A 51 -2.26 5.71 29.23
CA ILE A 51 -3.25 4.68 28.88
C ILE A 51 -3.69 3.93 30.14
N SER A 52 -2.74 3.57 31.00
CA SER A 52 -3.02 2.85 32.25
C SER A 52 -3.87 3.71 33.19
N ALA A 53 -3.51 4.99 33.37
CA ALA A 53 -4.27 5.94 34.17
C ALA A 53 -5.69 6.17 33.62
N GLY A 54 -5.83 6.41 32.30
CA GLY A 54 -7.12 6.60 31.65
C GLY A 54 -8.03 5.38 31.77
N THR A 55 -7.46 4.18 31.63
CA THR A 55 -8.20 2.90 31.76
C THR A 55 -8.61 2.62 33.21
N ALA A 56 -7.77 2.98 34.18
CA ALA A 56 -8.09 2.87 35.60
C ALA A 56 -9.25 3.82 35.99
N ILE A 57 -9.23 5.07 35.50
CA ILE A 57 -10.31 6.04 35.72
C ILE A 57 -11.62 5.54 35.08
N ASP A 58 -11.59 5.08 33.82
CA ASP A 58 -12.77 4.52 33.16
C ASP A 58 -13.36 3.31 33.93
N SER A 59 -12.48 2.45 34.44
CA SER A 59 -12.89 1.30 35.26
C SER A 59 -13.51 1.71 36.59
N TYR A 60 -12.99 2.76 37.24
CA TYR A 60 -13.55 3.32 38.47
C TYR A 60 -14.95 3.90 38.23
N ILE A 61 -15.12 4.70 37.18
CA ILE A 61 -16.43 5.27 36.80
C ILE A 61 -17.44 4.17 36.53
N SER A 62 -17.04 3.17 35.73
CA SER A 62 -17.91 2.05 35.36
C SER A 62 -18.35 1.22 36.57
N ARG A 63 -17.49 1.08 37.60
CA ARG A 63 -17.81 0.35 38.84
C ARG A 63 -18.72 1.13 39.78
N ASN A 64 -18.52 2.43 39.88
CA ASN A 64 -19.27 3.28 40.82
C ASN A 64 -20.54 3.90 40.22
N ALA A 65 -20.87 3.57 38.97
CA ALA A 65 -21.97 4.18 38.22
C ALA A 65 -21.95 5.72 38.25
N SER A 66 -20.76 6.32 38.37
CA SER A 66 -20.59 7.77 38.39
C SER A 66 -20.60 8.34 36.98
N SER A 67 -20.88 9.64 36.85
CA SER A 67 -20.78 10.30 35.54
C SER A 67 -19.40 10.90 35.35
N SER A 68 -18.86 10.82 34.14
CA SER A 68 -17.62 11.52 33.77
C SER A 68 -17.74 13.05 33.89
N SER A 69 -18.97 13.59 33.91
CA SER A 69 -19.24 15.03 34.09
C SER A 69 -18.91 15.54 35.49
N ASP A 70 -18.84 14.65 36.48
CA ASP A 70 -18.72 15.01 37.88
C ASP A 70 -17.25 15.16 38.31
N MET A 71 -16.33 14.90 37.38
CA MET A 71 -14.89 14.98 37.59
C MET A 71 -14.28 16.27 37.02
N GLY A 72 -13.14 16.68 37.57
CA GLY A 72 -12.37 17.81 37.06
C GLY A 72 -11.83 17.62 35.63
N ARG A 73 -11.34 18.70 35.01
CA ARG A 73 -10.85 18.70 33.62
C ARG A 73 -9.72 17.69 33.34
N ILE A 74 -8.85 17.44 34.31
CA ILE A 74 -7.69 16.53 34.20
C ILE A 74 -8.14 15.07 34.05
N PRO A 75 -8.90 14.47 34.99
CA PRO A 75 -9.40 13.10 34.83
C PRO A 75 -10.31 12.94 33.61
N GLN A 76 -11.09 13.96 33.25
CA GLN A 76 -11.89 13.94 32.03
C GLN A 76 -11.01 13.87 30.76
N SER A 77 -9.86 14.56 30.75
CA SER A 77 -8.91 14.50 29.64
C SER A 77 -8.20 13.14 29.56
N LEU A 78 -7.91 12.52 30.71
CA LEU A 78 -7.28 11.18 30.78
C LEU A 78 -8.18 10.08 30.22
N LEU A 79 -9.51 10.23 30.27
CA LEU A 79 -10.44 9.29 29.63
C LEU A 79 -10.23 9.17 28.12
N ALA A 80 -9.65 10.18 27.45
CA ALA A 80 -9.30 10.09 26.03
C ALA A 80 -8.26 8.99 25.75
N PHE A 81 -7.45 8.61 26.75
CA PHE A 81 -6.45 7.55 26.68
C PHE A 81 -6.96 6.19 27.18
N SER A 82 -8.22 6.09 27.63
CA SER A 82 -8.80 4.82 28.08
C SER A 82 -8.78 3.77 26.96
N LEU A 83 -8.10 2.65 27.21
CA LEU A 83 -8.02 1.55 26.26
C LEU A 83 -9.40 0.92 26.05
N THR A 84 -10.17 0.74 27.13
CA THR A 84 -11.50 0.12 27.12
C THR A 84 -12.51 0.96 26.33
N MET A 85 -12.55 2.29 26.53
CA MET A 85 -13.44 3.17 25.75
C MET A 85 -13.06 3.17 24.27
N ASN A 86 -11.77 3.32 23.97
CA ASN A 86 -11.28 3.36 22.59
C ASN A 86 -11.48 2.01 21.89
N LEU A 87 -11.30 0.88 22.57
CA LEU A 87 -11.55 -0.46 22.02
C LEU A 87 -13.04 -0.68 21.76
N LYS A 88 -13.93 -0.32 22.69
CA LYS A 88 -15.39 -0.36 22.47
C LYS A 88 -15.80 0.50 21.27
N LYS A 89 -15.22 1.70 21.14
CA LYS A 89 -15.47 2.60 20.01
C LYS A 89 -14.94 2.03 18.68
N LEU A 90 -13.78 1.38 18.70
CA LEU A 90 -13.17 0.74 17.52
C LEU A 90 -14.00 -0.46 17.06
N MET A 91 -14.49 -1.29 17.98
CA MET A 91 -15.29 -2.48 17.68
C MET A 91 -16.75 -2.15 17.32
N LYS A 92 -17.20 -0.92 17.57
CA LYS A 92 -18.56 -0.50 17.21
C LYS A 92 -18.70 -0.34 15.70
N SER A 93 -19.36 -1.30 15.06
CA SER A 93 -19.70 -1.22 13.64
C SER A 93 -20.60 0.01 13.37
N SER A 94 -20.06 0.97 12.63
CA SER A 94 -20.77 2.18 12.21
C SER A 94 -21.80 1.81 11.12
N ARG A 95 -23.05 1.52 11.53
CA ARG A 95 -24.22 1.47 10.62
C ARG A 95 -24.69 2.86 10.13
N ARG A 96 -23.78 3.83 9.95
CA ARG A 96 -24.16 5.21 9.59
C ARG A 96 -24.25 5.36 8.07
N ASN A 97 -25.48 5.30 7.54
CA ASN A 97 -25.97 5.78 6.24
C ASN A 97 -25.07 5.52 5.00
N SER A 98 -25.08 4.25 4.57
CA SER A 98 -25.39 3.73 3.22
C SER A 98 -25.00 4.44 1.90
N SER A 99 -24.05 5.38 1.84
CA SER A 99 -23.51 5.86 0.54
C SER A 99 -22.02 5.61 0.33
N LEU A 100 -21.23 5.40 1.39
CA LEU A 100 -19.77 5.22 1.31
C LEU A 100 -19.29 3.86 1.83
N GLY A 101 -20.19 2.88 1.97
CA GLY A 101 -19.83 1.51 2.41
C GLY A 101 -18.88 0.83 1.43
N ALA A 102 -19.14 0.98 0.12
CA ALA A 102 -18.29 0.49 -0.95
C ALA A 102 -16.86 1.05 -0.88
N VAL A 103 -16.72 2.36 -0.57
CA VAL A 103 -15.42 3.01 -0.37
C VAL A 103 -14.59 2.33 0.72
N ASN A 104 -15.22 1.93 1.84
CA ASN A 104 -14.52 1.23 2.91
C ASN A 104 -14.12 -0.20 2.50
N GLY A 105 -14.95 -0.89 1.71
CA GLY A 105 -14.61 -2.20 1.14
C GLY A 105 -13.40 -2.13 0.20
N VAL A 106 -13.41 -1.18 -0.74
CA VAL A 106 -12.29 -0.96 -1.67
C VAL A 106 -11.00 -0.62 -0.92
N ARG A 107 -11.08 0.19 0.16
CA ARG A 107 -9.92 0.46 1.02
C ARG A 107 -9.37 -0.80 1.67
N CYS A 108 -10.23 -1.64 2.24
CA CYS A 108 -9.81 -2.86 2.89
C CYS A 108 -9.06 -3.79 1.93
N LEU A 109 -9.66 -4.07 0.76
CA LEU A 109 -9.05 -4.92 -0.26
C LEU A 109 -7.73 -4.34 -0.77
N SER A 110 -7.68 -3.03 -1.02
CA SER A 110 -6.45 -2.35 -1.48
C SER A 110 -5.35 -2.37 -0.41
N LEU A 111 -5.69 -2.23 0.88
CA LEU A 111 -4.72 -2.33 1.98
C LEU A 111 -4.15 -3.75 2.09
N LEU A 112 -5.00 -4.78 2.03
CA LEU A 112 -4.56 -6.18 2.05
C LEU A 112 -3.63 -6.48 0.87
N TRP A 113 -3.95 -5.94 -0.31
CA TRP A 113 -3.13 -6.08 -1.49
C TRP A 113 -1.77 -5.38 -1.35
N ILE A 114 -1.71 -4.16 -0.79
CA ILE A 114 -0.45 -3.46 -0.48
C ILE A 114 0.42 -4.29 0.47
N VAL A 115 -0.19 -4.84 1.54
CA VAL A 115 0.54 -5.67 2.51
C VAL A 115 1.14 -6.89 1.81
N LEU A 116 0.34 -7.61 1.02
CA LEU A 116 0.80 -8.75 0.22
C LEU A 116 1.98 -8.35 -0.68
N ALA A 117 1.83 -7.28 -1.46
CA ALA A 117 2.86 -6.81 -2.36
C ALA A 117 4.15 -6.41 -1.65
N HIS A 118 4.07 -5.73 -0.50
CA HIS A 118 5.25 -5.35 0.27
C HIS A 118 5.97 -6.56 0.88
N THR A 119 5.24 -7.60 1.29
CA THR A 119 5.83 -8.85 1.77
C THR A 119 6.69 -9.51 0.69
N TYR A 120 6.23 -9.55 -0.56
CA TYR A 120 6.98 -10.17 -1.66
C TYR A 120 8.02 -9.24 -2.31
N GLY A 121 7.71 -7.95 -2.47
CA GLY A 121 8.54 -6.99 -3.21
C GLY A 121 9.69 -6.37 -2.42
N PHE A 122 9.57 -6.27 -1.09
CA PHE A 122 10.59 -5.68 -0.21
C PHE A 122 11.22 -6.67 0.77
N GLY A 123 10.96 -7.98 0.61
CA GLY A 123 11.63 -9.05 1.35
C GLY A 123 13.13 -9.09 1.03
N HIS A 124 13.95 -9.54 1.99
CA HIS A 124 15.40 -9.63 1.80
C HIS A 124 15.73 -10.70 0.76
N ARG A 125 16.46 -10.32 -0.30
CA ARG A 125 16.75 -11.19 -1.46
C ARG A 125 17.53 -12.46 -1.09
N GLN A 126 18.25 -12.46 0.02
CA GLN A 126 18.97 -13.64 0.54
C GLN A 126 18.06 -14.57 1.36
N GLY A 127 16.92 -14.08 1.86
CA GLY A 127 15.90 -14.90 2.53
C GLY A 127 15.01 -15.66 1.55
N LEU A 128 15.00 -15.27 0.27
CA LEU A 128 14.46 -16.09 -0.81
C LEU A 128 15.43 -17.25 -1.02
N ALA A 129 15.08 -18.42 -0.48
CA ALA A 129 15.90 -19.63 -0.46
C ALA A 129 16.46 -20.02 -1.85
N ARG A 130 15.90 -19.49 -2.95
CA ARG A 130 16.35 -19.70 -4.33
C ARG A 130 16.04 -18.49 -5.20
N LEU A 131 17.02 -17.65 -5.50
CA LEU A 131 16.91 -16.61 -6.55
C LEU A 131 16.57 -17.23 -7.93
N SER A 132 16.84 -18.52 -8.14
CA SER A 132 16.46 -19.25 -9.36
C SER A 132 14.96 -19.36 -9.57
N HIS A 133 14.15 -19.31 -8.50
CA HIS A 133 12.68 -19.29 -8.60
C HIS A 133 12.13 -17.92 -8.97
N ALA A 134 12.93 -16.84 -8.87
CA ALA A 134 12.46 -15.51 -9.26
C ALA A 134 12.06 -15.48 -10.75
N LYS A 135 12.79 -16.20 -11.61
CA LYS A 135 12.43 -16.36 -13.02
C LYS A 135 11.10 -17.11 -13.18
N THR A 136 10.95 -18.24 -12.48
CA THR A 136 9.70 -19.02 -12.47
C THR A 136 8.50 -18.19 -12.02
N TYR A 137 8.67 -17.32 -11.03
CA TYR A 137 7.62 -16.40 -10.59
C TYR A 137 7.31 -15.31 -11.62
N MET A 138 8.31 -14.80 -12.35
CA MET A 138 8.07 -13.84 -13.45
C MET A 138 7.38 -14.48 -14.66
N ASP A 139 7.56 -15.79 -14.85
CA ASP A 139 6.88 -16.53 -15.92
C ASP A 139 5.40 -16.78 -15.61
N ASP A 140 4.98 -16.75 -14.35
CA ASP A 140 3.57 -16.82 -13.95
C ASP A 140 2.86 -15.47 -14.16
N ILE A 141 1.85 -15.46 -15.04
CA ILE A 141 1.05 -14.27 -15.32
C ILE A 141 0.32 -13.75 -14.08
N PHE A 142 -0.14 -14.63 -13.18
CA PHE A 142 -0.86 -14.22 -11.98
C PHE A 142 0.03 -13.52 -10.96
N PHE A 143 1.35 -13.76 -11.03
CA PHE A 143 2.31 -13.04 -10.19
C PHE A 143 2.40 -11.54 -10.54
N GLN A 144 1.82 -11.11 -11.67
CA GLN A 144 1.66 -9.68 -12.00
C GLN A 144 0.79 -8.93 -10.99
N ILE A 145 -0.13 -9.61 -10.30
CA ILE A 145 -0.88 -9.04 -9.17
C ILE A 145 0.10 -8.50 -8.11
N ILE A 146 1.26 -9.14 -7.93
CA ILE A 146 2.28 -8.72 -6.97
C ILE A 146 3.27 -7.76 -7.62
N THR A 147 3.80 -8.05 -8.81
CA THR A 147 4.88 -7.23 -9.41
C THR A 147 4.40 -5.87 -9.93
N ASN A 148 3.15 -5.75 -10.33
CA ASN A 148 2.57 -4.49 -10.79
C ASN A 148 1.57 -3.91 -9.77
N SER A 149 1.72 -4.27 -8.49
CA SER A 149 0.88 -3.78 -7.39
C SER A 149 1.02 -2.27 -7.12
N TRP A 150 1.93 -1.59 -7.81
CA TRP A 150 2.20 -0.15 -7.74
C TRP A 150 0.94 0.69 -7.91
N VAL A 151 0.00 0.23 -8.74
CA VAL A 151 -1.28 0.90 -9.02
C VAL A 151 -2.26 0.84 -7.84
N SER A 152 -2.04 -0.06 -6.88
CA SER A 152 -2.92 -0.18 -5.70
C SER A 152 -2.93 1.10 -4.85
N VAL A 153 -1.83 1.87 -4.87
CA VAL A 153 -1.73 3.16 -4.18
C VAL A 153 -2.54 4.25 -4.89
N ASP A 154 -2.67 4.19 -6.22
CA ASP A 154 -3.48 5.11 -7.01
C ASP A 154 -4.97 5.01 -6.65
N THR A 155 -5.43 3.84 -6.22
CA THR A 155 -6.76 3.69 -5.62
C THR A 155 -6.95 4.60 -4.41
N PHE A 156 -5.97 4.70 -3.51
CA PHE A 156 -6.09 5.56 -2.33
C PHE A 156 -6.05 7.04 -2.68
N PHE A 157 -5.26 7.45 -3.68
CA PHE A 157 -5.28 8.83 -4.16
C PHE A 157 -6.63 9.19 -4.79
N MET A 158 -7.20 8.30 -5.61
CA MET A 158 -8.55 8.49 -6.15
C MET A 158 -9.59 8.63 -5.03
N LEU A 159 -9.58 7.73 -4.05
CA LEU A 159 -10.49 7.81 -2.89
C LEU A 159 -10.25 9.06 -2.04
N GLY A 160 -9.00 9.54 -1.96
CA GLY A 160 -8.63 10.78 -1.31
C GLY A 160 -9.29 11.98 -2.00
N GLY A 161 -9.15 12.09 -3.32
CA GLY A 161 -9.81 13.12 -4.12
C GLY A 161 -11.34 13.08 -3.98
N LEU A 162 -11.94 11.88 -4.05
CA LEU A 162 -13.37 11.66 -3.87
C LEU A 162 -13.90 12.20 -2.54
N LEU A 163 -13.25 11.83 -1.42
CA LEU A 163 -13.66 12.29 -0.11
C LEU A 163 -13.42 13.79 0.10
N VAL A 164 -12.32 14.32 -0.42
CA VAL A 164 -12.02 15.74 -0.33
C VAL A 164 -13.07 16.54 -1.10
N ALA A 165 -13.37 16.19 -2.35
CA ALA A 165 -14.41 16.85 -3.13
C ALA A 165 -15.79 16.77 -2.46
N THR A 166 -16.27 15.57 -2.14
CA THR A 166 -17.62 15.37 -1.56
C THR A 166 -17.81 16.07 -0.22
N SER A 167 -16.81 16.06 0.67
CA SER A 167 -16.90 16.74 1.96
C SER A 167 -16.83 18.26 1.85
N ASN A 168 -15.96 18.78 0.98
CA ASN A 168 -15.75 20.20 0.82
C ASN A 168 -16.91 20.87 0.07
N LEU A 169 -17.39 20.27 -1.03
CA LEU A 169 -18.46 20.83 -1.83
C LEU A 169 -19.77 20.93 -1.05
N LYS A 170 -20.10 19.94 -0.21
CA LYS A 170 -21.25 19.99 0.71
C LYS A 170 -21.16 21.15 1.70
N ILE A 171 -19.96 21.42 2.22
CA ILE A 171 -19.74 22.56 3.13
C ILE A 171 -19.90 23.86 2.35
N MET A 172 -19.27 23.99 1.18
CA MET A 172 -19.36 25.18 0.32
C MET A 172 -20.80 25.51 -0.03
N GLU A 173 -21.62 24.50 -0.33
CA GLU A 173 -23.05 24.67 -0.61
C GLU A 173 -23.78 25.30 0.60
N SER A 174 -23.52 24.83 1.82
CA SER A 174 -24.12 25.35 3.04
C SER A 174 -23.64 26.74 3.46
N THR A 175 -22.43 27.15 3.04
CA THR A 175 -21.77 28.39 3.47
C THR A 175 -21.66 29.44 2.36
N GLY A 176 -22.31 29.22 1.22
CA GLY A 176 -22.25 30.14 0.08
C GLY A 176 -20.86 30.24 -0.56
N GLY A 177 -20.09 29.15 -0.57
CA GLY A 177 -18.77 29.04 -1.17
C GLY A 177 -17.60 29.36 -0.23
N LYS A 178 -17.86 29.74 1.03
CA LYS A 178 -16.80 30.05 2.01
C LYS A 178 -16.34 28.81 2.74
N ILE A 179 -15.03 28.55 2.81
CA ILE A 179 -14.52 27.51 3.70
C ILE A 179 -13.29 27.97 4.47
N ASN A 180 -13.27 27.72 5.79
CA ASN A 180 -12.06 27.85 6.59
C ASN A 180 -11.13 26.67 6.28
N TYR A 181 -10.36 26.81 5.20
CA TYR A 181 -9.46 25.76 4.74
C TYR A 181 -8.26 25.58 5.67
N PHE A 182 -7.68 26.68 6.19
CA PHE A 182 -6.53 26.63 7.09
C PHE A 182 -6.81 25.82 8.36
N SER A 183 -7.93 26.07 9.05
CA SER A 183 -8.33 25.29 10.22
C SER A 183 -8.42 23.79 9.91
N ARG A 184 -8.99 23.42 8.76
CA ARG A 184 -9.14 22.01 8.37
C ARG A 184 -7.82 21.36 7.97
N LEU A 185 -6.90 22.11 7.38
CA LEU A 185 -5.53 21.65 7.13
C LEU A 185 -4.82 21.38 8.46
N VAL A 186 -4.89 22.31 9.41
CA VAL A 186 -4.32 22.14 10.75
C VAL A 186 -4.92 20.91 11.45
N HIS A 187 -6.24 20.74 11.43
CA HIS A 187 -6.89 19.55 12.01
C HIS A 187 -6.44 18.25 11.33
N ARG A 188 -6.25 18.26 10.01
CA ARG A 188 -5.76 17.09 9.27
C ARG A 188 -4.33 16.75 9.67
N VAL A 189 -3.44 17.72 9.68
CA VAL A 189 -2.03 17.55 10.05
C VAL A 189 -1.91 17.12 11.52
N TRP A 190 -2.64 17.75 12.43
CA TRP A 190 -2.68 17.40 13.85
C TRP A 190 -3.12 15.95 14.09
N ARG A 191 -4.02 15.42 13.26
CA ARG A 191 -4.46 14.03 13.34
C ARG A 191 -3.42 13.04 12.79
N LEU A 192 -2.64 13.44 11.78
CA LEU A 192 -1.69 12.55 11.07
C LEU A 192 -0.31 12.51 11.73
N ILE A 193 0.16 13.61 12.30
CA ILE A 193 1.51 13.70 12.89
C ILE A 193 1.72 12.70 14.05
N PRO A 194 0.83 12.55 15.05
CA PRO A 194 1.11 11.68 16.19
C PRO A 194 1.31 10.21 15.80
N PRO A 195 0.46 9.59 14.95
CA PRO A 195 0.72 8.25 14.43
C PRO A 195 2.02 8.12 13.62
N LEU A 196 2.38 9.13 12.82
CA LEU A 196 3.64 9.12 12.06
C LEU A 196 4.85 9.19 12.99
N ALA A 197 4.82 10.09 13.98
CA ALA A 197 5.86 10.22 14.98
C ALA A 197 6.06 8.92 15.79
N ALA A 198 4.97 8.25 16.16
CA ALA A 198 5.04 6.94 16.81
C ALA A 198 5.69 5.88 15.92
N THR A 199 5.34 5.85 14.62
CA THR A 199 5.91 4.90 13.65
C THR A 199 7.41 5.13 13.42
N VAL A 200 7.82 6.40 13.34
CA VAL A 200 9.23 6.81 13.31
C VAL A 200 9.93 6.36 14.60
N GLY A 201 9.32 6.57 15.76
CA GLY A 201 9.84 6.14 17.06
C GLY A 201 10.13 4.63 17.13
N ILE A 202 9.27 3.79 16.54
CA ILE A 202 9.50 2.34 16.45
C ILE A 202 10.85 2.03 15.77
N MET A 203 11.27 2.80 14.77
CA MET A 203 12.56 2.58 14.11
C MET A 203 13.76 2.81 15.02
N PHE A 204 13.65 3.68 16.03
CA PHE A 204 14.71 3.88 17.02
C PHE A 204 14.75 2.73 18.04
N ILE A 205 13.60 2.14 18.39
CA ILE A 205 13.50 1.00 19.31
C ILE A 205 13.92 -0.31 18.61
N LEU A 206 13.64 -0.44 17.31
CA LEU A 206 13.80 -1.69 16.55
C LEU A 206 15.17 -2.39 16.76
N PRO A 207 16.33 -1.71 16.72
CA PRO A 207 17.63 -2.33 16.99
C PRO A 207 17.77 -2.99 18.37
N LEU A 208 17.01 -2.54 19.37
CA LEU A 208 17.09 -3.03 20.75
C LEU A 208 16.31 -4.33 20.97
N ILE A 209 15.34 -4.63 20.10
CA ILE A 209 14.42 -5.77 20.26
C ILE A 209 14.68 -6.90 19.25
N GLY A 210 15.64 -6.74 18.34
CA GLY A 210 15.96 -7.73 17.31
C GLY A 210 17.46 -7.97 17.18
N SER A 211 17.82 -9.21 16.87
CA SER A 211 19.18 -9.62 16.54
C SER A 211 19.15 -10.74 15.50
N GLY A 212 20.23 -10.91 14.74
CA GLY A 212 20.35 -12.00 13.78
C GLY A 212 21.37 -11.73 12.68
N PRO A 213 21.77 -12.76 11.93
CA PRO A 213 22.84 -12.67 10.92
C PRO A 213 22.52 -11.73 9.75
N LEU A 214 21.23 -11.48 9.49
CA LEU A 214 20.76 -10.58 8.42
C LEU A 214 20.22 -9.25 8.98
N TRP A 215 20.30 -9.03 10.29
CA TRP A 215 19.62 -7.92 10.95
C TRP A 215 20.21 -6.55 10.56
N ALA A 216 21.54 -6.43 10.53
CA ALA A 216 22.22 -5.21 10.10
C ALA A 216 21.85 -4.82 8.66
N ASP A 217 21.75 -5.81 7.76
CA ASP A 217 21.36 -5.59 6.37
C ASP A 217 19.86 -5.24 6.22
N MET A 218 18.97 -5.87 7.00
CA MET A 218 17.53 -5.67 6.88
C MET A 218 17.01 -4.40 7.58
N ALA A 219 17.58 -4.09 8.75
CA ALA A 219 17.13 -3.00 9.63
C ALA A 219 18.14 -1.85 9.70
N GLY A 220 19.45 -2.12 9.73
CA GLY A 220 20.49 -1.13 10.00
C GLY A 220 20.43 0.09 9.08
N GLN A 221 20.43 -0.10 7.76
CA GLN A 221 20.34 1.03 6.82
C GLN A 221 19.02 1.83 6.97
N LYS A 222 17.91 1.15 7.27
CA LYS A 222 16.61 1.81 7.45
C LYS A 222 16.59 2.66 8.71
N VAL A 223 17.23 2.19 9.78
CA VAL A 223 17.38 2.92 11.05
C VAL A 223 18.26 4.15 10.84
N LEU A 224 19.43 4.00 10.20
CA LEU A 224 20.33 5.12 9.88
C LEU A 224 19.65 6.20 9.02
N ASN A 225 18.83 5.79 8.04
CA ASN A 225 18.04 6.73 7.25
C ASN A 225 17.04 7.50 8.14
N CYS A 226 16.42 6.83 9.11
CA CYS A 226 15.51 7.47 10.05
C CYS A 226 16.20 8.40 11.05
N GLU A 227 17.38 8.04 11.56
CA GLU A 227 18.17 8.93 12.42
C GLU A 227 18.50 10.25 11.72
N ARG A 228 18.82 10.20 10.42
CA ARG A 228 19.17 11.39 9.63
C ARG A 228 17.95 12.19 9.14
N ASN A 229 16.89 11.49 8.72
CA ASN A 229 15.81 12.07 7.91
C ASN A 229 14.41 11.98 8.54
N TRP A 230 14.25 11.62 9.81
CA TRP A 230 12.94 11.52 10.47
C TRP A 230 12.08 12.79 10.34
N TRP A 231 12.71 13.96 10.43
CA TRP A 231 12.03 15.26 10.38
C TRP A 231 11.34 15.50 9.03
N GLN A 232 11.83 14.90 7.94
CA GLN A 232 11.24 15.00 6.60
C GLN A 232 9.89 14.28 6.51
N VAL A 233 9.69 13.25 7.34
CA VAL A 233 8.40 12.53 7.45
C VAL A 233 7.36 13.39 8.18
N LEU A 234 7.79 14.17 9.18
CA LEU A 234 6.90 15.06 9.94
C LEU A 234 6.59 16.38 9.21
N LEU A 235 7.49 16.85 8.32
CA LEU A 235 7.31 18.00 7.43
C LEU A 235 6.72 17.64 6.04
N PRO A 236 6.06 16.50 5.91
CA PRO A 236 5.79 15.76 4.65
C PRO A 236 6.61 16.07 3.38
N ILE A 237 7.93 16.29 3.46
CA ILE A 237 8.77 16.60 2.28
C ILE A 237 9.58 15.42 1.75
N ASN A 238 9.48 14.27 2.39
CA ASN A 238 10.25 13.06 2.05
C ASN A 238 10.03 12.55 0.62
N THR A 239 8.95 12.96 -0.07
CA THR A 239 8.71 12.64 -1.50
C THR A 239 9.71 13.28 -2.46
N TRP A 240 10.46 14.30 -2.02
CA TRP A 240 11.43 15.00 -2.86
C TRP A 240 12.87 14.48 -2.75
N VAL A 241 13.08 13.51 -1.86
CA VAL A 241 14.38 12.96 -1.49
C VAL A 241 14.61 11.63 -2.21
N ASP A 242 15.87 11.18 -2.33
CA ASP A 242 16.18 9.87 -2.92
C ASP A 242 15.55 8.75 -2.09
N PHE A 243 14.84 7.83 -2.76
CA PHE A 243 14.10 6.74 -2.11
C PHE A 243 15.01 5.84 -1.25
N SER A 244 16.30 5.72 -1.57
CA SER A 244 17.27 4.93 -0.80
C SER A 244 17.60 5.57 0.55
N SER A 245 17.34 6.87 0.71
CA SER A 245 17.63 7.66 1.91
C SER A 245 16.39 8.05 2.72
N MET A 246 15.19 7.73 2.22
CA MET A 246 13.93 8.02 2.93
C MET A 246 13.86 7.27 4.26
N CYS A 247 13.45 7.99 5.31
CA CYS A 247 12.95 7.34 6.53
C CYS A 247 11.55 6.81 6.26
N LEU A 248 11.32 5.51 6.54
CA LEU A 248 10.04 4.82 6.33
C LEU A 248 9.47 5.05 4.92
N LEU A 249 9.96 4.26 3.95
CA LEU A 249 9.62 4.40 2.53
C LEU A 249 8.13 4.68 2.30
N HIS A 250 7.23 3.85 2.85
CA HIS A 250 5.77 3.94 2.66
C HIS A 250 5.12 5.29 3.08
N THR A 251 5.82 6.15 3.82
CA THR A 251 5.30 7.47 4.22
C THR A 251 5.27 8.49 3.07
N TRP A 252 5.92 8.21 1.93
CA TRP A 252 5.85 9.03 0.71
C TRP A 252 4.40 9.29 0.25
N TYR A 253 3.52 8.30 0.44
CA TYR A 253 2.11 8.39 0.09
C TYR A 253 1.40 9.46 0.93
N VAL A 254 1.66 9.48 2.24
CA VAL A 254 1.04 10.44 3.18
C VAL A 254 1.49 11.85 2.85
N ALA A 255 2.77 12.05 2.53
CA ALA A 255 3.30 13.33 2.08
C ALA A 255 2.63 13.80 0.79
N SER A 256 2.50 12.92 -0.21
CA SER A 256 1.81 13.25 -1.47
C SER A 256 0.34 13.61 -1.26
N ASP A 257 -0.37 12.89 -0.39
CA ASP A 257 -1.77 13.17 -0.03
C ASP A 257 -1.93 14.54 0.66
N ILE A 258 -0.98 14.95 1.49
CA ILE A 258 -0.95 16.30 2.07
C ILE A 258 -0.70 17.36 1.00
N HIS A 259 0.25 17.14 0.08
CA HIS A 259 0.48 18.05 -1.05
C HIS A 259 -0.77 18.24 -1.91
N PHE A 260 -1.44 17.14 -2.27
CA PHE A 260 -2.67 17.19 -3.05
C PHE A 260 -3.79 17.89 -2.29
N TYR A 261 -3.90 17.64 -0.99
CA TYR A 261 -4.89 18.33 -0.17
C TYR A 261 -4.69 19.84 -0.21
N CYS A 262 -3.44 20.33 -0.06
CA CYS A 262 -3.10 21.75 -0.10
C CYS A 262 -3.51 22.43 -1.41
N VAL A 263 -3.45 21.72 -2.54
CA VAL A 263 -3.84 22.23 -3.86
C VAL A 263 -5.35 22.10 -4.12
N ALA A 264 -6.00 21.09 -3.54
CA ALA A 264 -7.42 20.80 -3.73
C ALA A 264 -8.39 21.99 -3.55
N PRO A 265 -8.26 22.91 -2.56
CA PRO A 265 -9.21 24.02 -2.42
C PRO A 265 -9.23 24.98 -3.61
N LEU A 266 -8.09 25.20 -4.27
CA LEU A 266 -8.02 26.06 -5.45
C LEU A 266 -8.85 25.44 -6.59
N VAL A 267 -8.64 24.15 -6.83
CA VAL A 267 -9.37 23.40 -7.86
C VAL A 267 -10.85 23.32 -7.54
N LEU A 268 -11.21 23.02 -6.29
CA LEU A 268 -12.61 22.94 -5.85
C LEU A 268 -13.32 24.30 -5.88
N GLY A 269 -12.61 25.39 -5.59
CA GLY A 269 -13.13 26.75 -5.71
C GLY A 269 -13.57 27.06 -7.14
N VAL A 270 -12.70 26.77 -8.12
CA VAL A 270 -13.03 26.92 -9.55
C VAL A 270 -14.16 25.98 -9.95
N LEU A 271 -14.11 24.71 -9.54
CA LEU A 271 -15.11 23.70 -9.89
C LEU A 271 -16.51 24.02 -9.33
N TYR A 272 -16.58 24.61 -8.13
CA TYR A 272 -17.82 25.04 -7.51
C TYR A 272 -18.44 26.24 -8.24
N ARG A 273 -17.63 27.24 -8.61
CA ARG A 273 -18.11 28.49 -9.21
C ARG A 273 -18.33 28.39 -10.72
N TRP A 274 -17.43 27.70 -11.42
CA TRP A 274 -17.37 27.58 -12.88
C TRP A 274 -17.02 26.13 -13.27
N PRO A 275 -18.01 25.22 -13.32
CA PRO A 275 -17.76 23.80 -13.54
C PRO A 275 -16.95 23.50 -14.80
N ALA A 276 -17.27 24.16 -15.93
CA ALA A 276 -16.53 23.98 -17.19
C ALA A 276 -15.05 24.37 -17.06
N ALA A 277 -14.75 25.50 -16.41
CA ALA A 277 -13.39 25.93 -16.15
C ALA A 277 -12.68 24.99 -15.16
N GLY A 278 -13.40 24.45 -14.17
CA GLY A 278 -12.86 23.47 -13.22
C GLY A 278 -12.49 22.15 -13.89
N PHE A 279 -13.33 21.64 -14.80
CA PHE A 279 -13.01 20.45 -15.59
C PHE A 279 -11.84 20.70 -16.56
N ALA A 280 -11.80 21.87 -17.21
CA ALA A 280 -10.66 22.26 -18.04
C ALA A 280 -9.37 22.31 -17.21
N LEU A 281 -9.40 22.90 -16.01
CA LEU A 281 -8.25 22.96 -15.10
C LEU A 281 -7.76 21.56 -14.71
N LEU A 282 -8.67 20.65 -14.33
CA LEU A 282 -8.34 19.26 -14.00
C LEU A 282 -7.72 18.51 -15.19
N PHE A 283 -8.25 18.74 -16.39
CA PHE A 283 -7.70 18.19 -17.64
C PHE A 283 -6.28 18.70 -17.89
N PHE A 284 -6.05 20.02 -17.82
CA PHE A 284 -4.72 20.59 -18.03
C PHE A 284 -3.71 20.13 -16.98
N ILE A 285 -4.10 20.06 -15.70
CA ILE A 285 -3.22 19.52 -14.64
C ILE A 285 -2.81 18.09 -14.98
N THR A 286 -3.77 17.24 -15.36
CA THR A 286 -3.49 15.84 -15.70
C THR A 286 -2.62 15.74 -16.95
N ALA A 287 -2.89 16.55 -17.98
CA ALA A 287 -2.14 16.58 -19.23
C ALA A 287 -0.69 17.08 -19.04
N ILE A 288 -0.46 18.09 -18.19
CA ILE A 288 0.88 18.59 -17.86
C ILE A 288 1.68 17.51 -17.12
N CYS A 289 1.08 16.86 -16.11
CA CYS A 289 1.74 15.77 -15.40
C CYS A 289 2.05 14.59 -16.33
N ALA A 290 1.10 14.22 -17.19
CA ALA A 290 1.28 13.24 -18.25
C ALA A 290 2.47 13.57 -19.18
N MET A 291 2.54 14.82 -19.65
CA MET A 291 3.65 15.32 -20.47
C MET A 291 4.99 15.22 -19.74
N VAL A 292 5.05 15.63 -18.47
CA VAL A 292 6.28 15.53 -17.66
C VAL A 292 6.73 14.08 -17.52
N ILE A 293 5.82 13.15 -17.23
CA ILE A 293 6.14 11.71 -17.14
C ILE A 293 6.67 11.21 -18.48
N GLY A 294 6.00 11.51 -19.59
CA GLY A 294 6.42 11.09 -20.92
C GLY A 294 7.80 11.62 -21.30
N LEU A 295 8.07 12.91 -21.05
CA LEU A 295 9.38 13.53 -21.29
C LEU A 295 10.47 12.87 -20.45
N LEU A 296 10.22 12.63 -19.16
CA LEU A 296 11.17 11.95 -18.29
C LEU A 296 11.46 10.52 -18.77
N THR A 297 10.42 9.79 -19.19
CA THR A 297 10.56 8.43 -19.71
C THR A 297 11.43 8.40 -20.97
N ILE A 298 11.24 9.34 -21.91
CA ILE A 298 12.01 9.43 -23.15
C ILE A 298 13.45 9.88 -22.88
N ILE A 299 13.64 11.00 -22.15
CA ILE A 299 14.96 11.61 -21.93
C ILE A 299 15.89 10.67 -21.17
N TYR A 300 15.35 9.97 -20.17
CA TYR A 300 16.14 9.10 -19.31
C TYR A 300 16.08 7.61 -19.69
N ASN A 301 15.43 7.26 -20.83
CA ASN A 301 15.20 5.88 -21.28
C ASN A 301 14.68 4.97 -20.15
N LEU A 302 13.65 5.44 -19.44
CA LEU A 302 13.10 4.72 -18.28
C LEU A 302 12.16 3.61 -18.75
N PRO A 303 12.09 2.48 -18.02
CA PRO A 303 11.02 1.51 -18.23
C PRO A 303 9.65 2.14 -17.94
N PRO A 304 8.55 1.57 -18.50
CA PRO A 304 7.21 2.15 -18.39
C PRO A 304 6.67 2.21 -16.95
N THR A 305 7.20 1.36 -16.07
CA THR A 305 6.92 1.32 -14.64
C THR A 305 8.12 0.76 -13.87
N VAL A 306 8.05 0.75 -12.54
CA VAL A 306 9.09 0.16 -11.69
C VAL A 306 9.00 -1.37 -11.76
N ILE A 307 10.08 -2.02 -12.19
CA ILE A 307 10.16 -3.49 -12.30
C ILE A 307 10.89 -4.05 -11.08
N PHE A 308 10.19 -4.73 -10.17
CA PHE A 308 10.74 -5.19 -8.87
C PHE A 308 12.00 -6.06 -8.97
N PHE A 309 12.06 -6.94 -9.98
CA PHE A 309 13.10 -7.96 -10.13
C PHE A 309 14.06 -7.70 -11.30
N SER A 310 14.15 -6.44 -11.76
CA SER A 310 15.12 -6.08 -12.78
C SER A 310 16.57 -6.31 -12.29
N PRO A 311 17.46 -6.87 -13.14
CA PRO A 311 18.87 -7.03 -12.81
C PRO A 311 19.58 -5.66 -12.69
N ASP A 312 19.09 -4.64 -13.40
CA ASP A 312 19.60 -3.28 -13.31
C ASP A 312 18.96 -2.54 -12.12
N ILE A 313 19.65 -2.64 -10.99
CA ILE A 313 19.24 -1.96 -9.76
C ILE A 313 19.31 -0.44 -9.97
N ALA A 314 20.32 0.11 -10.65
CA ALA A 314 20.49 1.55 -10.79
C ALA A 314 19.37 2.18 -11.62
N LEU A 315 18.97 1.54 -12.71
CA LEU A 315 17.82 1.95 -13.52
C LEU A 315 16.51 1.85 -12.72
N THR A 316 16.31 0.78 -11.96
CA THR A 316 15.13 0.61 -11.08
C THR A 316 15.04 1.74 -10.06
N LYS A 317 16.16 2.08 -9.42
CA LYS A 317 16.28 3.19 -8.47
C LYS A 317 15.92 4.53 -9.12
N ARG A 318 16.51 4.83 -10.28
CA ARG A 318 16.25 6.06 -11.02
C ARG A 318 14.78 6.17 -11.43
N THR A 319 14.21 5.09 -11.94
CA THR A 319 12.79 4.97 -12.30
C THR A 319 11.91 5.26 -11.08
N ALA A 320 12.16 4.60 -9.96
CA ALA A 320 11.36 4.80 -8.76
C ALA A 320 11.42 6.26 -8.25
N ASN A 321 12.60 6.90 -8.30
CA ASN A 321 12.78 8.30 -7.90
C ASN A 321 12.11 9.34 -8.83
N LEU A 322 12.01 9.04 -10.13
CA LEU A 322 11.55 9.99 -11.15
C LEU A 322 10.11 9.73 -11.62
N VAL A 323 9.60 8.51 -11.57
CA VAL A 323 8.27 8.20 -12.11
C VAL A 323 7.36 7.44 -11.13
N TYR A 324 7.81 7.26 -9.88
CA TYR A 324 7.00 6.66 -8.82
C TYR A 324 6.89 7.54 -7.57
N PHE A 325 7.95 7.72 -6.78
CA PHE A 325 7.87 8.34 -5.44
C PHE A 325 7.57 9.85 -5.41
N ARG A 326 7.51 10.49 -6.58
CA ARG A 326 7.17 11.91 -6.70
C ARG A 326 5.65 12.09 -6.67
N PRO A 327 5.12 13.28 -6.34
CA PRO A 327 3.67 13.48 -6.35
C PRO A 327 3.05 13.54 -7.76
N TYR A 328 3.75 14.08 -8.77
CA TYR A 328 3.15 14.33 -10.09
C TYR A 328 2.62 13.09 -10.85
N PRO A 329 3.21 11.87 -10.76
CA PRO A 329 2.67 10.70 -11.45
C PRO A 329 1.28 10.31 -10.94
N HIS A 330 0.99 10.60 -9.67
CA HIS A 330 -0.24 10.19 -9.00
C HIS A 330 -1.36 11.24 -9.07
N LEU A 331 -1.04 12.45 -9.54
CA LEU A 331 -1.99 13.56 -9.54
C LEU A 331 -3.19 13.29 -10.47
N GLY A 332 -2.97 12.58 -11.58
CA GLY A 332 -4.06 12.15 -12.47
C GLY A 332 -5.09 11.26 -11.77
N ALA A 333 -4.65 10.30 -10.96
CA ALA A 333 -5.53 9.45 -10.16
C ALA A 333 -6.32 10.27 -9.11
N TYR A 334 -5.68 11.24 -8.47
CA TYR A 334 -6.34 12.17 -7.54
C TYR A 334 -7.39 13.04 -8.25
N CYS A 335 -7.08 13.55 -9.45
CA CYS A 335 -8.00 14.34 -10.27
C CYS A 335 -9.25 13.54 -10.67
N VAL A 336 -9.10 12.26 -11.03
CA VAL A 336 -10.26 11.36 -11.27
C VAL A 336 -11.15 11.29 -10.02
N GLY A 337 -10.56 11.20 -8.83
CA GLY A 337 -11.28 11.25 -7.56
C GLY A 337 -12.06 12.56 -7.36
N LEU A 338 -11.45 13.71 -7.65
CA LEU A 338 -12.11 15.02 -7.57
C LEU A 338 -13.30 15.12 -8.53
N VAL A 339 -13.13 14.63 -9.77
CA VAL A 339 -14.21 14.57 -10.78
C VAL A 339 -15.36 13.72 -10.26
N LEU A 340 -15.10 12.49 -9.82
CA LEU A 340 -16.12 11.60 -9.29
C LEU A 340 -16.84 12.27 -8.11
N GLY A 341 -16.09 12.83 -7.14
CA GLY A 341 -16.69 13.46 -5.98
C GLY A 341 -17.55 14.68 -6.29
N TYR A 342 -17.21 15.43 -7.34
CA TYR A 342 -18.09 16.50 -7.85
C TYR A 342 -19.36 15.94 -8.49
N LEU A 343 -19.25 14.90 -9.33
CA LEU A 343 -20.41 14.27 -9.97
C LEU A 343 -21.37 13.71 -8.92
N LEU A 344 -20.87 13.07 -7.86
CA LEU A 344 -21.70 12.55 -6.78
C LEU A 344 -22.37 13.65 -5.95
N TRP A 345 -21.67 14.77 -5.74
CA TRP A 345 -22.26 15.92 -5.07
C TRP A 345 -23.38 16.55 -5.91
N LYS A 346 -23.12 16.82 -7.20
CA LYS A 346 -24.06 17.52 -8.09
C LYS A 346 -25.23 16.65 -8.53
N TYR A 347 -24.98 15.38 -8.83
CA TYR A 347 -25.92 14.44 -9.43
C TYR A 347 -26.28 13.27 -8.50
N HIS A 348 -26.40 13.53 -7.20
CA HIS A 348 -26.68 12.50 -6.17
C HIS A 348 -27.98 11.67 -6.40
N LYS A 349 -28.89 12.11 -7.28
CA LYS A 349 -30.13 11.39 -7.63
C LYS A 349 -30.07 10.70 -9.00
N TRP A 350 -28.97 10.86 -9.73
CA TRP A 350 -28.89 10.34 -11.09
C TRP A 350 -28.71 8.83 -11.07
N THR A 351 -29.60 8.12 -11.76
CA THR A 351 -29.52 6.67 -11.93
C THR A 351 -29.14 6.35 -13.37
N LEU A 352 -28.11 5.53 -13.54
CA LEU A 352 -27.67 5.06 -14.85
C LEU A 352 -28.55 3.90 -15.32
N SER A 353 -28.75 3.77 -16.63
CA SER A 353 -29.42 2.60 -17.20
C SER A 353 -28.64 1.32 -16.89
N LYS A 354 -29.32 0.18 -16.75
CA LYS A 354 -28.67 -1.13 -16.49
C LYS A 354 -27.62 -1.45 -17.55
N MET A 355 -27.89 -1.14 -18.82
CA MET A 355 -26.94 -1.32 -19.91
C MET A 355 -25.67 -0.48 -19.73
N CYS A 356 -25.81 0.80 -19.37
CA CYS A 356 -24.66 1.67 -19.14
C CYS A 356 -23.85 1.20 -17.92
N GLN A 357 -24.52 0.71 -16.87
CA GLN A 357 -23.85 0.09 -15.72
C GLN A 357 -23.04 -1.14 -16.16
N THR A 358 -23.64 -2.11 -16.86
CA THR A 358 -22.97 -3.34 -17.31
C THR A 358 -21.80 -3.06 -18.25
N VAL A 359 -21.98 -2.16 -19.22
CA VAL A 359 -20.90 -1.76 -20.14
C VAL A 359 -19.77 -1.07 -19.38
N GLY A 360 -20.09 -0.19 -18.43
CA GLY A 360 -19.09 0.47 -17.61
C GLY A 360 -18.35 -0.51 -16.69
N TRP A 361 -19.03 -1.51 -16.13
CA TRP A 361 -18.40 -2.59 -15.37
C TRP A 361 -17.43 -3.41 -16.22
N ALA A 362 -17.85 -3.84 -17.40
CA ALA A 362 -17.01 -4.60 -18.32
C ALA A 362 -15.79 -3.77 -18.72
N THR A 363 -16.01 -2.52 -19.15
CA THR A 363 -14.93 -1.60 -19.56
C THR A 363 -13.95 -1.35 -18.41
N SER A 364 -14.46 -1.12 -17.21
CA SER A 364 -13.62 -0.91 -16.02
C SER A 364 -12.83 -2.15 -15.63
N ALA A 365 -13.44 -3.34 -15.68
CA ALA A 365 -12.76 -4.58 -15.35
C ALA A 365 -11.65 -4.84 -16.37
N THR A 366 -11.97 -4.73 -17.66
CA THR A 366 -11.00 -4.87 -18.74
C THR A 366 -9.87 -3.85 -18.63
N SER A 367 -10.16 -2.58 -18.34
CA SER A 367 -9.12 -1.55 -18.21
C SER A 367 -8.19 -1.80 -17.01
N CYS A 368 -8.74 -2.18 -15.85
CA CYS A 368 -7.93 -2.49 -14.68
C CYS A 368 -7.08 -3.75 -14.89
N LEU A 369 -7.65 -4.81 -15.49
CA LEU A 369 -6.92 -6.03 -15.84
C LEU A 369 -5.84 -5.74 -16.89
N ALA A 370 -6.14 -4.95 -17.91
CA ALA A 370 -5.17 -4.55 -18.93
C ALA A 370 -4.01 -3.78 -18.31
N VAL A 371 -4.27 -2.79 -17.44
CA VAL A 371 -3.20 -2.09 -16.71
C VAL A 371 -2.37 -3.08 -15.89
N LEU A 372 -3.00 -4.00 -15.18
CA LEU A 372 -2.30 -4.94 -14.30
C LEU A 372 -1.39 -5.91 -15.07
N PHE A 373 -1.89 -6.47 -16.18
CA PHE A 373 -1.21 -7.54 -16.92
C PHE A 373 -0.36 -7.05 -18.11
N ALA A 374 -0.50 -5.80 -18.55
CA ALA A 374 0.33 -5.25 -19.64
C ALA A 374 1.84 -5.33 -19.35
N THR A 375 2.22 -5.30 -18.07
CA THR A 375 3.63 -5.39 -17.64
C THR A 375 4.21 -6.80 -17.66
N TYR A 376 3.41 -7.81 -18.04
CA TYR A 376 3.82 -9.22 -18.00
C TYR A 376 5.03 -9.48 -18.90
N SER A 377 4.98 -9.03 -20.15
CA SER A 377 6.08 -9.17 -21.11
C SER A 377 7.37 -8.53 -20.55
N TRP A 378 7.27 -7.28 -20.09
CA TRP A 378 8.41 -6.52 -19.57
C TRP A 378 9.00 -7.11 -18.29
N SER A 379 8.17 -7.73 -17.44
CA SER A 379 8.63 -8.43 -16.24
C SER A 379 9.48 -9.67 -16.57
N ARG A 380 9.28 -10.29 -17.74
CA ARG A 380 10.12 -11.39 -18.23
C ARG A 380 11.38 -10.94 -18.95
N GLY A 381 11.61 -9.62 -19.06
CA GLY A 381 12.81 -9.03 -19.65
C GLY A 381 12.68 -8.62 -21.11
N THR A 382 11.47 -8.62 -21.70
CA THR A 382 11.29 -7.99 -23.02
C THR A 382 11.29 -6.47 -22.89
N SER A 383 12.11 -5.77 -23.67
CA SER A 383 12.05 -4.30 -23.71
C SER A 383 10.70 -3.84 -24.28
N ALA A 384 10.11 -2.82 -23.66
CA ALA A 384 8.91 -2.19 -24.20
C ALA A 384 9.23 -1.47 -25.51
N ASP A 385 8.28 -1.49 -26.46
CA ASP A 385 8.34 -0.56 -27.58
C ASP A 385 8.30 0.89 -27.04
N PRO A 386 9.08 1.85 -27.59
CA PRO A 386 9.12 3.22 -27.06
C PRO A 386 7.74 3.89 -27.00
N VAL A 387 6.86 3.64 -27.97
CA VAL A 387 5.52 4.23 -28.02
C VAL A 387 4.63 3.56 -26.98
N GLU A 388 4.60 2.24 -26.96
CA GLU A 388 3.83 1.46 -25.97
C GLU A 388 4.24 1.83 -24.54
N GLY A 389 5.55 1.91 -24.29
CA GLY A 389 6.11 2.19 -22.98
C GLY A 389 5.79 3.59 -22.48
N VAL A 390 5.86 4.60 -23.35
CA VAL A 390 5.48 5.98 -22.99
C VAL A 390 3.98 6.08 -22.75
N LEU A 391 3.15 5.48 -23.62
CA LEU A 391 1.70 5.47 -23.45
C LEU A 391 1.30 4.83 -22.12
N TYR A 392 1.88 3.68 -21.79
CA TYR A 392 1.63 3.02 -20.51
C TYR A 392 2.10 3.90 -19.35
N ALA A 393 3.34 4.40 -19.36
CA ALA A 393 3.90 5.22 -18.28
C ALA A 393 3.00 6.41 -17.93
N VAL A 394 2.43 7.06 -18.94
CA VAL A 394 1.61 8.26 -18.80
C VAL A 394 0.16 7.96 -18.38
N LEU A 395 -0.43 6.87 -18.88
CA LEU A 395 -1.88 6.64 -18.76
C LEU A 395 -2.27 5.64 -17.67
N HIS A 396 -1.43 4.66 -17.36
CA HIS A 396 -1.84 3.48 -16.57
C HIS A 396 -2.48 3.83 -15.22
N ARG A 397 -1.95 4.82 -14.50
CA ARG A 397 -2.47 5.25 -13.18
C ARG A 397 -3.83 5.92 -13.29
N THR A 398 -4.02 6.78 -14.29
CA THR A 398 -5.27 7.49 -14.53
C THR A 398 -6.36 6.54 -15.02
N VAL A 399 -6.00 5.61 -15.92
CA VAL A 399 -6.90 4.56 -16.42
C VAL A 399 -7.31 3.62 -15.28
N TRP A 400 -6.35 3.19 -14.45
CA TRP A 400 -6.63 2.41 -13.24
C TRP A 400 -7.59 3.14 -12.31
N ALA A 401 -7.29 4.39 -11.98
CA ALA A 401 -8.13 5.20 -11.10
C ALA A 401 -9.55 5.41 -11.66
N ALA A 402 -9.70 5.59 -12.97
CA ALA A 402 -11.00 5.72 -13.62
C ALA A 402 -11.81 4.41 -13.54
N GLY A 403 -11.17 3.26 -13.75
CA GLY A 403 -11.81 1.97 -13.55
C GLY A 403 -12.24 1.78 -12.08
N VAL A 404 -11.32 1.98 -11.14
CA VAL A 404 -11.65 1.85 -9.71
C VAL A 404 -12.71 2.85 -9.25
N ALA A 405 -12.76 4.05 -9.82
CA ALA A 405 -13.79 5.05 -9.56
C ALA A 405 -15.18 4.52 -9.97
N TRP A 406 -15.30 3.92 -11.16
CA TRP A 406 -16.53 3.28 -11.62
C TRP A 406 -16.94 2.12 -10.70
N ILE A 407 -15.99 1.24 -10.40
CA ILE A 407 -16.17 0.11 -9.48
C ILE A 407 -16.68 0.64 -8.13
N THR A 408 -16.04 1.64 -7.54
CA THR A 408 -16.37 2.14 -6.18
C THR A 408 -17.80 2.65 -6.07
N GLU A 409 -18.32 3.34 -7.09
CA GLU A 409 -19.69 3.86 -7.08
C GLU A 409 -20.74 2.75 -7.16
N PHE A 410 -20.50 1.74 -7.99
CA PHE A 410 -21.48 0.67 -8.25
C PHE A 410 -21.21 -0.61 -7.42
N VAL A 411 -20.08 -0.70 -6.69
CA VAL A 411 -19.65 -1.86 -5.85
C VAL A 411 -20.62 -2.21 -4.73
N GLY A 412 -21.54 -1.32 -4.37
CA GLY A 412 -22.69 -1.69 -3.52
C GLY A 412 -23.42 -2.95 -4.02
N ILE A 413 -23.35 -3.23 -5.31
CA ILE A 413 -23.91 -4.42 -5.97
C ILE A 413 -22.90 -5.60 -6.00
N LEU A 414 -21.59 -5.32 -6.09
CA LEU A 414 -20.54 -6.34 -6.21
C LEU A 414 -20.22 -7.05 -4.88
N MET A 415 -20.39 -6.38 -3.73
CA MET A 415 -20.21 -7.04 -2.42
C MET A 415 -21.27 -8.13 -2.19
N ILE A 416 -22.47 -7.95 -2.75
CA ILE A 416 -23.51 -8.99 -2.76
C ILE A 416 -23.06 -10.15 -3.64
N THR A 417 -22.48 -9.90 -4.81
CA THR A 417 -22.00 -10.97 -5.71
C THR A 417 -20.72 -11.65 -5.21
N LEU A 418 -19.83 -10.94 -4.50
CA LEU A 418 -18.62 -11.52 -3.90
C LEU A 418 -18.97 -12.35 -2.66
N VAL A 419 -19.88 -11.85 -1.81
CA VAL A 419 -20.43 -12.64 -0.70
C VAL A 419 -21.21 -13.83 -1.25
N LEU A 420 -22.03 -13.67 -2.30
CA LEU A 420 -22.69 -14.78 -2.97
C LEU A 420 -21.69 -15.76 -3.59
N SER A 421 -20.60 -15.29 -4.22
CA SER A 421 -19.57 -16.14 -4.83
C SER A 421 -18.78 -16.91 -3.77
N ILE A 422 -18.41 -16.28 -2.66
CA ILE A 422 -17.77 -16.94 -1.51
C ILE A 422 -18.74 -17.93 -0.87
N LEU A 423 -20.01 -17.56 -0.69
CA LEU A 423 -21.04 -18.47 -0.21
C LEU A 423 -21.26 -19.64 -1.19
N PHE A 424 -21.22 -19.40 -2.50
CA PHE A 424 -21.38 -20.43 -3.52
C PHE A 424 -20.19 -21.39 -3.53
N HIS A 425 -18.97 -20.86 -3.43
CA HIS A 425 -17.76 -21.68 -3.32
C HIS A 425 -17.76 -22.51 -2.03
N LEU A 426 -18.12 -21.91 -0.90
CA LEU A 426 -18.18 -22.61 0.39
C LEU A 426 -19.34 -23.61 0.49
N ALA A 427 -20.50 -23.32 -0.11
CA ALA A 427 -21.70 -24.15 -0.01
C ALA A 427 -21.78 -25.24 -1.08
N PHE A 428 -21.23 -25.03 -2.27
CA PHE A 428 -21.36 -25.94 -3.41
C PHE A 428 -20.02 -26.48 -3.91
N GLU A 429 -18.98 -25.68 -4.04
CA GLU A 429 -17.76 -26.15 -4.70
C GLU A 429 -16.83 -26.89 -3.72
N ALA A 430 -16.55 -26.31 -2.56
CA ALA A 430 -15.69 -26.91 -1.53
C ALA A 430 -16.23 -28.25 -0.97
N PRO A 431 -17.54 -28.42 -0.70
CA PRO A 431 -18.07 -29.70 -0.23
C PRO A 431 -18.03 -30.79 -1.30
N PHE A 432 -18.27 -30.44 -2.57
CA PHE A 432 -18.30 -31.40 -3.68
C PHE A 432 -16.89 -31.84 -4.09
N LEU A 433 -15.89 -30.96 -4.06
CA LEU A 433 -14.47 -31.34 -4.21
C LEU A 433 -14.04 -32.33 -3.11
N LYS A 434 -14.54 -32.14 -1.89
CA LYS A 434 -14.25 -33.03 -0.77
C LYS A 434 -14.99 -34.37 -0.88
N LEU A 435 -16.22 -34.37 -1.41
CA LEU A 435 -16.98 -35.58 -1.72
C LEU A 435 -16.34 -36.38 -2.86
N GLU A 436 -15.84 -35.70 -3.89
CA GLU A 436 -15.11 -36.31 -5.01
C GLU A 436 -13.89 -37.09 -4.52
N GLN A 437 -13.10 -36.51 -3.62
CA GLN A 437 -11.96 -37.17 -2.99
C GLN A 437 -12.34 -38.40 -2.14
N ILE A 438 -13.56 -38.44 -1.61
CA ILE A 438 -14.06 -39.57 -0.81
C ILE A 438 -14.63 -40.68 -1.71
N TRP A 439 -15.33 -40.32 -2.79
CA TRP A 439 -15.99 -41.26 -3.69
C TRP A 439 -15.07 -41.82 -4.77
N PHE A 440 -14.06 -41.04 -5.15
CA PHE A 440 -13.05 -41.40 -6.14
C PHE A 440 -11.64 -41.24 -5.53
N PRO A 441 -11.31 -42.02 -4.48
CA PRO A 441 -9.96 -41.99 -3.94
C PRO A 441 -8.98 -42.39 -5.05
N GLU A 442 -7.98 -41.55 -5.31
CA GLU A 442 -6.91 -41.85 -6.27
C GLU A 442 -6.31 -43.23 -5.95
N SER A 443 -6.54 -44.19 -6.86
CA SER A 443 -6.00 -45.53 -6.73
C SER A 443 -4.47 -45.47 -6.81
N SER A 444 -3.82 -45.68 -5.66
CA SER A 444 -2.47 -46.20 -5.48
C SER A 444 -1.40 -45.69 -6.46
N LYS A 445 -0.54 -44.77 -5.99
CA LYS A 445 0.84 -44.70 -6.51
C LYS A 445 1.52 -46.07 -6.32
N PRO A 446 2.25 -46.59 -7.32
CA PRO A 446 2.86 -47.91 -7.24
C PRO A 446 3.96 -47.95 -6.18
N THR A 447 3.92 -49.03 -5.40
CA THR A 447 4.85 -49.44 -4.34
C THR A 447 6.30 -49.48 -4.82
N GLU A 448 7.21 -48.88 -4.05
CA GLU A 448 8.65 -49.13 -4.18
C GLU A 448 8.94 -50.62 -3.93
N VAL A 449 9.32 -51.34 -4.99
CA VAL A 449 9.76 -52.73 -4.92
C VAL A 449 11.18 -52.79 -4.36
N LYS A 450 11.34 -53.35 -3.17
CA LYS A 450 12.64 -53.82 -2.66
C LYS A 450 13.13 -54.98 -3.55
N LYS A 451 14.33 -54.84 -4.13
CA LYS A 451 15.05 -55.92 -4.85
C LYS A 451 15.34 -57.11 -3.91
N PRO A 452 15.14 -58.36 -4.35
CA PRO A 452 15.83 -59.52 -3.82
C PRO A 452 17.17 -59.72 -4.55
N LEU A 453 18.20 -60.11 -3.81
CA LEU A 453 19.45 -60.65 -4.35
C LEU A 453 19.35 -62.18 -4.39
N ASP A 454 19.90 -62.71 -5.46
CA ASP A 454 19.76 -64.06 -6.02
C ASP A 454 20.22 -65.21 -5.12
N ASN A 455 19.55 -66.35 -5.30
CA ASN A 455 20.04 -67.67 -4.90
C ASN A 455 20.74 -68.31 -6.10
N THR A 456 21.93 -68.88 -5.92
CA THR A 456 22.35 -70.08 -6.67
C THR A 456 23.50 -70.80 -5.97
N HIS A 457 23.35 -72.11 -5.81
CA HIS A 457 24.29 -73.05 -5.20
C HIS A 457 25.26 -73.66 -6.23
N ALA A 458 26.43 -74.07 -5.71
CA ALA A 458 27.28 -75.21 -6.11
C ALA A 458 28.13 -75.15 -7.40
N THR A 459 29.45 -74.94 -7.24
CA THR A 459 30.52 -75.97 -7.37
C THR A 459 31.77 -75.51 -6.66
#